data_AF-A0A3Q0FWL2-F1
#
_entry.id   AF-A0A3Q0FWL2-F1
#
_cell.length_a   1.000
_cell.length_b   1.000
_cell.length_c   1.000
_cell.angle_alpha   90.00
_cell.angle_beta   90.00
_cell.angle_gamma   90.00
#
_symmetry.space_group_name_H-M   'P 1'
#
loop_
_entity.id
_entity.type
_entity.pdbx_description
1 polymer ?
#
loop_
_entity_poly.entity_id
_entity_poly.type
_entity_poly.pdbx_seq_one_letter_code
_entity_poly.pdbx_strand_id
1 'polypeptide(L)'
;MSWRSRVHFPPLLVRVMHKSRLRYYGKPDKRLDVPYQAYFEVADSSGMMSMVLWNSLCPEWYNSIKVGTVLLLEQYAVKTSFAFKTQPTPRESQMKRFATIG
;
A
#
# COMPACT_ATOMS: atom_id res chain seq x y z
N MET A 1 -5.81 -21.98 -7.77
CA MET A 1 -6.51 -20.73 -7.45
C MET A 1 -6.64 -19.92 -8.73
N SER A 2 -7.81 -19.95 -9.38
CA SER A 2 -8.05 -19.17 -10.59
C SER A 2 -8.21 -17.70 -10.20
N TRP A 3 -7.39 -16.83 -10.78
CA TRP A 3 -7.54 -15.38 -10.67
C TRP A 3 -8.79 -15.00 -11.48
N ARG A 4 -9.96 -15.03 -10.84
CA ARG A 4 -11.25 -14.67 -11.43
C ARG A 4 -11.32 -13.14 -11.58
N SER A 5 -11.64 -12.72 -12.80
CA SER A 5 -11.84 -11.34 -13.32
C SER A 5 -10.86 -10.27 -12.85
N ARG A 6 -10.07 -9.71 -13.78
CA ARG A 6 -9.39 -8.42 -13.58
C ARG A 6 -10.46 -7.35 -13.40
N VAL A 7 -10.90 -7.15 -12.16
CA VAL A 7 -11.67 -5.98 -11.78
C VAL A 7 -10.70 -4.81 -11.89
N HIS A 8 -10.88 -4.00 -12.92
CA HIS A 8 -10.15 -2.76 -13.06
C HIS A 8 -10.78 -1.75 -12.14
N PHE A 9 -10.01 -1.32 -11.14
CA PHE A 9 -10.41 -0.23 -10.27
C PHE A 9 -9.98 1.11 -10.89
N PRO A 10 -10.74 2.20 -10.66
CA PRO A 10 -10.34 3.52 -11.11
C PRO A 10 -9.00 3.92 -10.45
N PRO A 11 -8.19 4.76 -11.11
CA PRO A 11 -6.96 5.27 -10.50
C PRO A 11 -7.22 5.98 -9.16
N LEU A 12 -6.33 5.78 -8.18
CA LEU A 12 -6.41 6.45 -6.88
C LEU A 12 -5.25 7.41 -6.68
N LEU A 13 -5.55 8.67 -6.36
CA LEU A 13 -4.54 9.65 -5.98
C LEU A 13 -4.43 9.71 -4.45
N VAL A 14 -3.36 9.15 -3.90
CA VAL A 14 -3.18 8.98 -2.46
C VAL A 14 -1.87 9.57 -1.98
N ARG A 15 -1.83 10.02 -0.72
CA ARG A 15 -0.59 10.43 -0.05
C ARG A 15 -0.10 9.33 0.88
N VAL A 16 1.19 9.07 0.87
CA VAL A 16 1.84 8.15 1.82
C VAL A 16 1.92 8.80 3.19
N MET A 17 1.19 8.24 4.15
CA MET A 17 1.14 8.70 5.54
C MET A 17 2.14 7.94 6.42
N HIS A 18 2.36 6.65 6.12
CA HIS A 18 3.31 5.81 6.82
C HIS A 18 4.02 4.88 5.85
N LYS A 19 5.27 4.53 6.19
CA LYS A 19 6.09 3.56 5.46
C LYS A 19 6.67 2.55 6.45
N SER A 20 6.33 1.27 6.27
CA SER A 20 6.90 0.20 7.07
C SER A 20 8.37 -0.05 6.70
N ARG A 21 9.08 -0.79 7.55
CA ARG A 21 10.34 -1.42 7.15
C ARG A 21 10.09 -2.47 6.06
N LEU A 22 11.06 -2.63 5.16
CA LEU A 22 11.11 -3.76 4.23
C LEU A 22 11.29 -5.06 5.00
N ARG A 23 10.50 -6.09 4.68
CA ARG A 23 10.53 -7.40 5.35
C ARG A 23 10.80 -8.51 4.35
N TYR A 24 11.75 -9.38 4.68
CA TYR A 24 11.98 -10.64 3.98
C TYR A 24 10.93 -11.66 4.44
N TYR A 25 10.29 -12.36 3.50
CA TYR A 25 9.27 -13.37 3.79
C TYR A 25 9.54 -14.72 3.10
N GLY A 26 10.72 -14.88 2.51
CA GLY A 26 11.12 -16.11 1.82
C GLY A 26 11.10 -17.31 2.75
N LYS A 27 10.74 -18.48 2.20
CA LYS A 27 10.76 -19.76 2.91
C LYS A 27 11.80 -20.68 2.28
N PRO A 28 12.52 -21.50 3.05
CA PRO A 28 13.56 -22.39 2.50
C PRO A 28 13.05 -23.28 1.36
N ASP A 29 11.81 -23.75 1.49
CA ASP A 29 11.11 -24.67 0.59
C ASP A 29 10.40 -23.97 -0.59
N LYS A 30 10.49 -22.64 -0.69
CA LYS A 30 9.92 -21.89 -1.83
C LYS A 30 10.98 -20.98 -2.44
N ARG A 31 11.42 -21.34 -3.64
CA ARG A 31 12.29 -20.48 -4.45
C ARG A 31 11.47 -19.30 -5.01
N LEU A 32 11.63 -18.16 -4.37
CA LEU A 32 11.12 -16.86 -4.82
C LEU A 32 12.32 -15.95 -5.03
N ASP A 33 12.45 -15.33 -6.20
CA ASP A 33 13.65 -14.56 -6.54
C ASP A 33 13.81 -13.30 -5.70
N VAL A 34 12.71 -12.62 -5.36
CA VAL A 34 12.71 -11.37 -4.60
C VAL A 34 11.65 -11.45 -3.49
N PRO A 35 11.83 -12.22 -2.41
CA PRO A 35 10.76 -12.44 -1.44
C PRO A 35 10.72 -11.33 -0.38
N TYR A 36 10.48 -10.10 -0.84
CA TYR A 36 10.34 -8.92 0.01
C TYR A 36 8.93 -8.36 -0.03
N GLN A 37 8.51 -7.77 1.09
CA GLN A 37 7.27 -7.00 1.19
C GLN A 37 7.48 -5.74 2.02
N ALA A 38 6.72 -4.70 1.71
CA ALA A 38 6.61 -3.50 2.53
C ALA A 38 5.18 -2.95 2.43
N TYR A 39 4.62 -2.50 3.56
CA TYR A 39 3.33 -1.84 3.57
C TYR A 39 3.48 -0.33 3.80
N PHE A 40 2.51 0.40 3.28
CA PHE A 40 2.37 1.84 3.41
C PHE A 40 0.95 2.12 3.87
N GLU A 41 0.77 2.97 4.87
CA GLU A 41 -0.55 3.57 5.08
C GLU A 41 -0.62 4.76 4.13
N VAL A 42 -1.63 4.74 3.26
CA VAL A 42 -1.88 5.78 2.26
C VAL A 42 -3.28 6.33 2.47
N ALA A 43 -3.50 7.59 2.12
CA ALA A 43 -4.75 8.22 2.44
C ALA A 43 -5.12 9.32 1.41
N ASP A 44 -6.42 9.49 1.20
CA ASP A 44 -7.04 10.54 0.40
C ASP A 44 -8.20 11.19 1.17
N SER A 45 -9.04 12.01 0.51
CA SER A 45 -10.19 12.64 1.17
C SER A 45 -11.27 11.66 1.66
N SER A 46 -11.29 10.44 1.11
CA SER A 46 -12.28 9.41 1.46
C SER A 46 -11.87 8.59 2.69
N GLY A 47 -10.57 8.46 2.94
CA GLY A 47 -10.06 7.75 4.12
C GLY A 47 -8.62 7.28 3.99
N MET A 48 -8.27 6.28 4.80
CA MET A 48 -6.93 5.69 4.86
C MET A 48 -7.00 4.19 4.58
N MET A 49 -6.00 3.67 3.88
CA MET A 49 -5.87 2.24 3.56
C MET A 49 -4.42 1.80 3.55
N SER A 50 -4.19 0.50 3.74
CA SER A 50 -2.85 -0.08 3.60
C SER A 50 -2.59 -0.52 2.15
N MET A 51 -1.58 0.08 1.53
CA MET A 51 -0.99 -0.39 0.27
C MET A 51 0.18 -1.33 0.57
N VAL A 52 0.40 -2.37 -0.24
CA VAL A 52 1.51 -3.31 -0.05
C VAL A 52 2.27 -3.51 -1.35
N LEU A 53 3.58 -3.29 -1.31
CA LEU A 53 4.49 -3.70 -2.37
C LEU A 53 4.91 -5.14 -2.12
N TRP A 54 4.83 -5.96 -3.17
CA TRP A 54 5.25 -7.36 -3.16
C TRP A 54 6.38 -7.58 -4.16
N ASN A 55 7.30 -8.45 -3.80
CA ASN A 55 8.32 -8.99 -4.69
C ASN A 55 9.18 -7.93 -5.36
N SER A 56 9.29 -8.00 -6.70
CA SER A 56 10.08 -7.08 -7.53
C SER A 56 9.64 -5.63 -7.41
N LEU A 57 8.40 -5.37 -7.02
CA LEU A 57 7.95 -4.00 -6.74
C LEU A 57 8.72 -3.38 -5.57
N CYS A 58 9.25 -4.18 -4.65
CA CYS A 58 10.05 -3.67 -3.54
C CYS A 58 11.35 -2.98 -4.02
N PRO A 59 12.29 -3.66 -4.70
CA PRO A 59 13.51 -3.00 -5.16
C PRO A 59 13.25 -1.86 -6.15
N GLU A 60 12.19 -1.95 -6.97
CA GLU A 60 11.82 -0.90 -7.92
C GLU A 60 11.33 0.39 -7.23
N TRP A 61 10.47 0.28 -6.21
CA TRP A 61 9.71 1.44 -5.70
C TRP A 61 9.99 1.78 -4.25
N TYR A 62 10.43 0.84 -3.41
CA TYR A 62 10.52 1.06 -1.98
C TYR A 62 11.45 2.23 -1.65
N ASN A 63 12.59 2.38 -2.33
CA ASN A 63 13.54 3.44 -2.01
C ASN A 63 13.05 4.83 -2.45
N SER A 64 12.33 4.94 -3.57
CA SER A 64 11.84 6.21 -4.10
C SER A 64 10.62 6.72 -3.34
N ILE A 65 9.73 5.83 -2.88
CA ILE A 65 8.54 6.21 -2.12
C ILE A 65 8.92 6.61 -0.69
N LYS A 66 8.62 7.86 -0.30
CA LYS A 66 8.82 8.41 1.04
C LYS A 66 7.48 8.76 1.69
N VAL A 67 7.48 9.00 3.01
CA VAL A 67 6.33 9.61 3.68
C VAL A 67 6.12 11.01 3.08
N GLY A 68 4.86 11.35 2.78
CA GLY A 68 4.46 12.57 2.09
C GLY A 68 4.41 12.47 0.57
N THR A 69 5.01 11.44 -0.04
CA THR A 69 4.89 11.21 -1.49
C THR A 69 3.42 11.03 -1.89
N VAL A 70 2.99 11.73 -2.94
CA VAL A 70 1.68 11.54 -3.56
C VAL A 70 1.84 10.58 -4.73
N LEU A 71 1.02 9.55 -4.78
CA LEU A 71 1.07 8.47 -5.76
C LEU A 71 -0.27 8.42 -6.51
N LEU A 72 -0.19 8.28 -7.83
CA LEU A 72 -1.31 7.81 -8.64
C LEU A 72 -1.21 6.29 -8.73
N LEU A 73 -2.12 5.58 -8.09
CA LEU A 73 -2.17 4.12 -8.09
C LEU A 73 -3.05 3.65 -9.24
N GLU A 74 -2.44 2.88 -10.15
CA GLU A 74 -3.10 2.25 -11.28
C GLU A 74 -2.83 0.75 -11.28
N GLN A 75 -3.70 -0.03 -11.93
CA GLN A 75 -3.51 -1.48 -12.11
C GLN A 75 -3.28 -2.27 -10.81
N TYR A 76 -3.88 -1.81 -9.72
CA TYR A 76 -3.78 -2.45 -8.41
C TYR A 76 -4.86 -3.52 -8.21
N ALA A 77 -4.63 -4.40 -7.23
CA ALA A 77 -5.63 -5.35 -6.75
C ALA A 77 -6.06 -5.00 -5.33
N VAL A 78 -7.35 -5.11 -5.05
CA VAL A 78 -7.90 -4.93 -3.70
C VAL A 78 -8.05 -6.29 -3.03
N LYS A 79 -7.57 -6.40 -1.80
CA LYS A 79 -7.76 -7.57 -0.94
C LYS A 79 -8.33 -7.11 0.40
N THR A 80 -9.24 -7.91 0.96
CA THR A 80 -9.72 -7.69 2.33
C THR A 80 -8.55 -7.67 3.30
N SER A 81 -8.56 -6.70 4.22
CA SER A 81 -7.53 -6.58 5.25
C SER A 81 -7.55 -7.79 6.17
N PHE A 82 -6.36 -8.27 6.55
CA PHE A 82 -6.26 -9.26 7.63
C PHE A 82 -6.76 -8.66 8.94
N ALA A 83 -7.57 -9.40 9.71
CA ALA A 83 -8.23 -8.89 10.92
C ALA A 83 -7.24 -8.46 12.02
N PHE A 84 -6.06 -9.09 12.09
CA PHE A 84 -5.05 -8.85 13.13
C PHE A 84 -3.89 -7.99 12.63
N LYS A 85 -4.18 -6.81 12.09
CA LYS A 85 -3.12 -5.81 11.85
C LYS A 85 -2.74 -5.18 13.19
N THR A 86 -1.48 -5.27 13.57
CA THR A 86 -0.86 -4.29 14.49
C THR A 86 -0.75 -2.98 13.72
N GLN A 87 -1.87 -2.24 13.63
CA GLN A 87 -1.87 -0.94 13.00
C GLN A 87 -0.93 -0.03 13.80
N PRO A 88 -0.02 0.72 13.16
CA PRO A 88 0.57 1.86 13.82
C PRO A 88 -0.61 2.78 14.19
N THR A 89 -0.83 3.01 15.47
CA THR A 89 -1.82 3.98 15.94
C THR A 89 -1.53 5.28 15.20
N PRO A 90 -2.47 5.84 14.42
CA PRO A 90 -2.26 7.15 13.81
C PRO A 90 -2.02 8.11 14.96
N ARG A 91 -0.76 8.52 15.18
CA ARG A 91 -0.48 9.68 16.03
C ARG A 91 -1.10 10.86 15.29
N GLU A 92 -2.33 11.19 15.67
CA GLU A 92 -3.10 12.34 15.22
C GLU A 92 -2.85 12.71 13.75
N SER A 93 -3.34 11.88 12.83
CA SER A 93 -3.46 12.31 11.44
C SER A 93 -4.57 13.35 11.38
N GLN A 94 -4.23 14.63 11.56
CA GLN A 94 -5.12 15.76 11.25
C GLN A 94 -5.38 15.78 9.74
N MET A 95 -6.20 14.85 9.29
CA MET A 95 -6.60 14.76 7.91
C MET A 95 -7.65 15.84 7.69
N LYS A 96 -7.17 17.04 7.36
CA LYS A 96 -8.03 18.16 7.03
C LYS A 96 -8.88 17.74 5.83
N ARG A 97 -10.19 17.61 6.06
CA ARG A 97 -11.17 17.49 4.98
C ARG A 97 -11.19 18.83 4.26
N PHE A 98 -10.52 18.90 3.11
CA PHE A 98 -10.71 20.00 2.19
C PHE A 98 -12.00 19.70 1.44
N ALA A 99 -13.01 20.56 1.59
CA ALA A 99 -14.19 20.50 0.74
C ALA A 99 -13.76 20.85 -0.69
N THR A 100 -14.10 20.01 -1.65
CA THR A 100 -13.99 20.38 -3.06
C THR A 100 -14.97 21.54 -3.30
N ILE A 101 -14.46 22.67 -3.79
CA ILE A 101 -15.32 23.76 -4.27
C ILE A 101 -15.92 23.25 -5.59
N GLY A 102 -17.22 22.97 -5.56
CA GLY A 102 -18.05 22.74 -6.75
C GLY A 102 -18.84 23.98 -7.10
#